data_AF-A0A9X9XE45-F1
#
_entry.id   AF-A0A9X9XE45-F1
#
_cell.length_a   1.000
_cell.length_b   1.000
_cell.length_c   1.000
_cell.angle_alpha   90.00
_cell.angle_beta   90.00
_cell.angle_gamma   90.00
#
_symmetry.space_group_name_H-M   'P 1'
#
loop_
_entity.id
_entity.type
_entity.pdbx_description
1 polymer ?
#
loop_
_entity_poly.entity_id
_entity_poly.type
_entity_poly.pdbx_seq_one_letter_code
_entity_poly.pdbx_strand_id
1 'polypeptide(L)' 'MTTIGDLFGNLAMWRERARGRRLLIEMDARLLKDIGMTQDAAAAEAAKPWWRD' A
#
# COMPACT_ATOMS: atom_id res chain seq x y z
N MET A 1 1.04 18.77 -20.64
CA MET A 1 1.59 19.76 -19.68
C MET A 1 1.09 19.33 -18.32
N THR A 2 1.89 18.58 -17.55
CA THR A 2 1.48 18.09 -16.22
C THR A 2 1.38 19.27 -15.27
N THR A 3 0.20 19.47 -14.71
CA THR A 3 -0.09 20.57 -13.80
C THR A 3 0.49 20.24 -12.43
N ILE A 4 0.89 21.24 -11.65
CA ILE A 4 1.37 21.04 -10.27
C ILE A 4 0.33 20.26 -9.43
N GLY A 5 -0.96 20.45 -9.72
CA GLY A 5 -2.06 19.67 -9.12
C GLY A 5 -2.00 18.16 -9.41
N ASP A 6 -1.54 17.75 -10.60
CA ASP A 6 -1.38 16.33 -10.96
C ASP A 6 -0.24 15.68 -10.16
N LEU A 7 0.81 16.43 -9.86
CA LEU A 7 1.90 15.98 -8.98
C LEU A 7 1.41 15.77 -7.55
N PHE A 8 0.60 16.70 -7.02
CA PHE A 8 0.00 16.55 -5.70
C PHE A 8 -1.01 15.39 -5.64
N GLY A 9 -1.78 15.14 -6.69
CA GLY A 9 -2.68 13.99 -6.79
C GLY A 9 -1.92 12.66 -6.75
N ASN A 10 -0.83 12.55 -7.52
CA ASN A 10 0.03 11.36 -7.52
C ASN A 10 0.72 11.14 -6.17
N LEU A 11 1.21 12.21 -5.53
CA LEU A 11 1.79 12.14 -4.19
C LEU A 11 0.76 11.68 -3.15
N ALA A 12 -0.48 12.17 -3.21
CA ALA A 12 -1.55 11.75 -2.31
C ALA A 12 -1.90 10.26 -2.50
N MET A 13 -1.99 9.80 -3.74
CA MET A 13 -2.23 8.40 -4.08
C MET A 13 -1.10 7.49 -3.56
N TRP A 14 0.16 7.88 -3.76
CA TRP A 14 1.31 7.13 -3.23
C TRP A 14 1.32 7.10 -1.70
N ARG A 15 0.94 8.21 -1.06
CA ARG A 15 0.85 8.29 0.40
C ARG A 15 -0.23 7.38 0.96
N GLU A 16 -1.39 7.32 0.31
CA GLU A 16 -2.49 6.43 0.70
C GLU A 16 -2.10 4.96 0.53
N ARG A 17 -1.44 4.61 -0.58
CA ARG A 17 -0.91 3.25 -0.80
C ARG A 17 0.16 2.86 0.22
N ALA A 18 1.10 3.75 0.53
CA ALA A 18 2.10 3.52 1.55
C ALA A 18 1.47 3.30 2.94
N ARG A 19 0.41 4.06 3.26
CA ARG A 19 -0.37 3.90 4.48
C ARG A 19 -1.07 2.54 4.53
N GLY A 20 -1.71 2.13 3.44
CA GLY A 20 -2.37 0.82 3.32
C GLY A 20 -1.39 -0.34 3.48
N ARG A 21 -0.21 -0.27 2.86
CA ARG A 21 0.87 -1.28 3.01
C ARG A 21 1.37 -1.39 4.46
N ARG A 22 1.48 -0.27 5.16
CA ARG A 22 1.84 -0.26 6.60
C ARG A 22 0.75 -0.91 7.45
N LEU A 23 -0.50 -0.58 7.17
CA LEU A 23 -1.65 -1.16 7.87
C LEU A 23 -1.72 -2.68 7.66
N LEU A 24 -1.40 -3.16 6.44
CA LEU A 24 -1.36 -4.58 6.11
C LEU A 24 -0.30 -5.37 6.91
N ILE A 25 0.84 -4.75 7.24
CA ILE A 25 1.85 -5.37 8.12
C ILE A 25 1.38 -5.38 9.57
N GLU A 26 0.73 -4.31 10.03
CA GLU A 26 0.24 -4.19 11.41
C GLU A 26 -1.05 -4.99 11.66
N MET A 27 -1.77 -5.39 10.60
CA MET A 27 -2.99 -6.19 10.69
C MET A 27 -2.70 -7.60 11.21
N ASP A 28 -3.55 -8.06 12.13
CA ASP A 28 -3.48 -9.41 12.68
C ASP A 28 -3.68 -10.47 11.59
N ALA A 29 -2.98 -11.60 11.73
CA ALA A 29 -3.04 -12.71 10.78
C ALA A 29 -4.46 -13.25 10.53
N ARG A 30 -5.38 -13.11 11.50
CA ARG A 30 -6.79 -13.49 11.35
C ARG A 30 -7.55 -12.55 10.43
N LEU A 31 -7.30 -11.25 10.52
CA LEU A 31 -7.91 -10.25 9.64
C LEU A 31 -7.41 -10.40 8.21
N LEU A 32 -6.12 -10.70 8.03
CA LEU A 32 -5.55 -11.02 6.72
C LEU A 32 -6.23 -12.25 6.11
N LYS A 33 -6.41 -13.32 6.91
CA LYS A 33 -7.12 -14.52 6.45
C LYS A 33 -8.58 -14.27 6.07
N ASP A 34 -9.27 -13.39 6.79
CA ASP A 34 -10.67 -13.02 6.51
C ASP A 34 -10.82 -12.39 5.12
N ILE A 35 -9.87 -11.55 4.72
CA ILE A 35 -9.80 -10.95 3.37
C ILE A 35 -9.10 -11.86 2.33
N GLY A 36 -8.80 -13.12 2.69
CA GLY A 36 -8.16 -14.09 1.81
C GLY A 36 -6.66 -13.85 1.55
N MET A 37 -6.00 -13.05 2.37
CA MET A 37 -4.58 -12.72 2.26
C MET A 37 -3.74 -13.45 3.31
N THR A 38 -2.55 -13.89 2.95
CA THR A 38 -1.60 -14.50 3.90
C THR A 38 -0.67 -13.43 4.47
N GLN A 39 -0.07 -13.69 5.64
CA GLN A 39 0.97 -12.81 6.20
C GLN A 39 2.15 -12.64 5.24
N ASP A 40 2.53 -13.71 4.53
CA ASP A 40 3.60 -13.68 3.53
C ASP A 40 3.23 -12.77 2.34
N ALA A 41 1.99 -12.85 1.84
CA ALA A 41 1.49 -11.95 0.81
C ALA A 41 1.44 -10.49 1.29
N ALA A 42 1.06 -10.24 2.56
CA ALA A 42 1.06 -8.90 3.15
C ALA A 42 2.48 -8.33 3.27
N ALA A 43 3.44 -9.16 3.69
CA ALA A 43 4.84 -8.79 3.76
C ALA A 43 5.44 -8.53 2.37
N ALA A 44 5.12 -9.38 1.38
CA ALA A 44 5.53 -9.19 0.00
C ALA A 44 4.97 -7.90 -0.60
N GLU A 45 3.70 -7.59 -0.35
CA GLU A 45 3.08 -6.33 -0.80
C GLU A 45 3.69 -5.10 -0.13
N ALA A 46 4.00 -5.19 1.16
CA ALA A 46 4.63 -4.09 1.86
C ALA A 46 6.12 -3.92 1.52
N ALA A 47 6.78 -5.00 1.09
CA ALA A 47 8.15 -4.97 0.57
C ALA A 47 8.23 -4.41 -0.86
N LYS A 48 7.09 -4.20 -1.56
CA LYS A 48 7.13 -3.61 -2.89
C LYS A 48 7.71 -2.20 -2.84
N PRO A 49 8.65 -1.88 -3.74
CA PRO A 49 9.16 -0.52 -3.85
C PRO A 49 8.04 0.49 -4.10
N TRP A 50 8.17 1.68 -3.53
CA TRP A 50 7.18 2.75 -3.66
C TRP A 50 7.00 3.24 -5.11
N TRP A 51 7.97 2.97 -5.99
CA TRP A 51 7.94 3.33 -7.41
C TRP A 51 7.30 2.26 -8.31
N ARG A 52 6.87 1.12 -7.76
CA ARG A 52 6.30 0.00 -8.53
C ARG A 52 4.90 -0.32 -8.02
N ASP A 53 3.91 0.03 -8.85
CA ASP A 53 2.55 -0.50 -8.83
C ASP A 53 2.50 -1.74 -9.73
#